data_AF-Q56JK1-F1
#
_entry.id   AF-Q56JK1-F1
#
_cell.length_a   1.000
_cell.length_b   1.000
_cell.length_c   1.000
_cell.angle_alpha   90.00
_cell.angle_beta   90.00
_cell.angle_gamma   90.00
#
_symmetry.space_group_name_H-M   'P 1'
#
loop_
_entity.id
_entity.type
_entity.pdbx_description
1 polymer ?
#
loop_
_entity_poly.entity_id
_entity_poly.type
_entity_poly.pdbx_seq_one_letter_code
_entity_poly.pdbx_strand_id
1 'polypeptide(L)'
;YLRPVEDVATSQDDCYKFAISQSSTGTVMGAVIMEGFYVVFDRARKRIGFAVSACHVHDEFRTAAVEGPFVTLDMEDCGYNIPQTDESTLMTIAYVMAAICALFM
;
A
#
# COMPACT_ATOMS: atom_id res chain seq x y z
N TYR A 1 14.31 -5.07 3.39
CA TYR A 1 13.88 -4.92 1.98
C TYR A 1 14.78 -5.64 0.98
N LEU A 2 16.00 -6.06 1.36
CA LEU A 2 16.78 -7.02 0.60
C LEU A 2 16.31 -8.43 1.01
N ARG A 3 15.91 -9.24 0.03
CA ARG A 3 15.44 -10.61 0.28
C ARG A 3 16.58 -11.58 -0.06
N PRO A 4 17.00 -12.46 0.86
CA PRO A 4 18.03 -13.45 0.58
C PRO A 4 17.57 -14.40 -0.52
N VAL A 5 18.49 -14.77 -1.41
CA VAL A 5 18.27 -15.73 -2.49
C VAL A 5 19.49 -16.63 -2.61
N GLU A 6 19.27 -17.86 -3.06
CA GLU A 6 20.37 -18.75 -3.41
C GLU A 6 21.07 -18.24 -4.68
N ASP A 7 22.39 -18.33 -4.68
CA ASP A 7 23.20 -18.03 -5.85
C ASP A 7 23.00 -19.10 -6.95
N VAL A 8 23.13 -18.67 -8.20
CA VAL A 8 23.01 -19.52 -9.39
C VAL A 8 24.07 -20.63 -9.40
N ALA A 9 25.26 -20.36 -8.87
CA ALA A 9 26.34 -21.35 -8.78
C ALA A 9 26.38 -22.09 -7.44
N THR A 10 25.41 -21.88 -6.54
CA THR A 10 25.44 -22.37 -5.15
C THR A 10 26.80 -22.07 -4.48
N SER A 11 27.36 -20.89 -4.76
CA SER A 11 28.58 -20.42 -4.12
C SER A 11 28.32 -20.09 -2.64
N GLN A 12 29.40 -19.84 -1.88
CA GLN A 12 29.31 -19.44 -0.48
C GLN A 12 28.96 -17.94 -0.29
N ASP A 13 28.57 -17.24 -1.36
CA ASP A 13 28.29 -15.81 -1.32
C ASP A 13 26.85 -15.53 -0.87
N ASP A 14 26.69 -14.55 0.01
CA ASP A 14 25.38 -14.07 0.45
C ASP A 14 24.73 -13.21 -0.65
N CYS A 15 23.77 -13.79 -1.36
CA CYS A 15 23.08 -13.14 -2.47
C CYS A 15 21.70 -12.59 -2.06
N TYR A 16 21.32 -11.45 -2.65
CA TYR A 16 20.07 -10.76 -2.32
C TYR A 16 19.38 -10.22 -3.57
N LYS A 17 18.05 -10.17 -3.55
CA LYS A 17 17.24 -9.41 -4.52
C LYS A 17 16.58 -8.22 -3.85
N PHE A 18 16.47 -7.13 -4.60
CA PHE A 18 15.71 -5.96 -4.18
C PHE A 18 14.21 -6.27 -4.19
N ALA A 19 13.56 -6.22 -3.01
CA ALA A 19 12.17 -6.63 -2.84
C ALA A 19 11.18 -5.44 -2.78
N ILE A 20 11.54 -4.32 -3.41
CA ILE A 20 10.64 -3.18 -3.64
C ILE A 20 10.42 -3.07 -5.14
N SER A 21 9.16 -3.01 -5.56
CA SER A 21 8.77 -2.96 -6.96
C SER A 21 7.68 -1.92 -7.18
N GLN A 22 7.58 -1.43 -8.41
CA GLN A 22 6.50 -0.55 -8.82
C GLN A 22 5.15 -1.29 -8.75
N SER A 23 4.11 -0.56 -8.37
CA SER A 23 2.72 -1.01 -8.38
C SER A 23 1.85 0.00 -9.13
N SER A 24 0.89 -0.49 -9.90
CA SER A 24 -0.16 0.31 -10.56
C SER A 24 -1.50 0.27 -9.81
N THR A 25 -1.57 -0.44 -8.68
CA THR A 25 -2.80 -0.70 -7.91
C THR A 25 -2.74 -0.17 -6.47
N GLY A 26 -1.80 0.74 -6.20
CA GLY A 26 -1.56 1.30 -4.87
C GLY A 26 -0.44 0.59 -4.10
N THR A 27 -0.20 1.07 -2.88
CA THR A 27 0.90 0.58 -2.02
C THR A 27 0.55 -0.77 -1.39
N VAL A 28 1.49 -1.72 -1.49
CA VAL A 28 1.34 -3.06 -0.89
C VAL A 28 2.44 -3.27 0.15
N MET A 29 2.05 -3.37 1.42
CA MET A 29 2.94 -3.83 2.49
C MET A 29 3.07 -5.35 2.42
N GLY A 30 4.06 -5.83 1.64
CA GLY A 30 4.30 -7.25 1.43
C GLY A 30 5.02 -7.95 2.60
N ALA A 31 5.27 -9.26 2.44
CA ALA A 31 5.88 -10.10 3.46
C ALA A 31 7.22 -9.55 4.00
N VAL A 32 8.09 -9.04 3.13
CA VAL A 32 9.40 -8.47 3.50
C VAL A 32 9.32 -7.26 4.43
N ILE A 33 8.17 -6.58 4.49
CA ILE A 33 7.92 -5.52 5.47
C ILE A 33 7.37 -6.14 6.76
N MET A 34 6.42 -7.06 6.63
CA MET A 34 5.79 -7.72 7.78
C MET A 34 6.77 -8.58 8.59
N GLU A 35 7.82 -9.13 7.99
CA GLU A 35 8.88 -9.86 8.71
C GLU A 35 9.58 -9.01 9.78
N GLY A 36 9.59 -7.69 9.63
CA GLY A 36 10.15 -6.77 10.62
C GLY A 36 9.30 -6.61 11.89
N PHE A 37 8.02 -6.98 11.83
CA PHE A 37 7.03 -6.56 12.83
C PHE A 37 6.08 -7.69 13.22
N TYR A 38 5.69 -7.68 14.49
CA TYR A 38 4.51 -8.42 14.92
C TYR A 38 3.26 -7.62 14.55
N VAL A 39 2.49 -8.14 13.59
CA VAL A 39 1.31 -7.47 13.04
C VAL A 39 0.03 -8.09 13.63
N VAL A 40 -0.78 -7.25 14.27
CA VAL A 40 -2.05 -7.67 14.90
C VAL A 40 -3.22 -7.15 14.08
N PHE A 41 -3.96 -8.07 13.45
CA PHE A 41 -5.19 -7.77 12.73
C PHE A 41 -6.40 -7.82 13.65
N ASP A 42 -6.64 -6.73 14.40
CA ASP A 42 -7.76 -6.60 15.33
C ASP A 42 -9.03 -6.18 14.58
N ARG A 43 -9.68 -7.17 13.96
CA ARG A 43 -10.94 -7.01 13.22
C ARG A 43 -12.09 -6.55 14.12
N ALA A 44 -12.09 -6.96 15.40
CA ALA A 44 -13.13 -6.60 16.36
C ALA A 44 -13.15 -5.08 16.64
N ARG A 45 -11.97 -4.45 16.63
CA ARG A 45 -11.82 -3.00 16.84
C ARG A 45 -11.45 -2.22 15.57
N LYS A 46 -11.57 -2.84 14.38
CA LYS A 46 -11.28 -2.24 13.06
C LYS A 46 -9.92 -1.52 13.00
N ARG A 47 -8.87 -2.15 13.54
CA ARG A 47 -7.52 -1.56 13.59
C ARG A 47 -6.44 -2.59 13.31
N ILE A 48 -5.28 -2.11 12.90
CA ILE A 48 -4.07 -2.91 12.68
C ILE A 48 -3.00 -2.39 13.64
N GLY A 49 -2.44 -3.29 14.46
CA GLY A 49 -1.36 -2.98 15.39
C GLY A 49 -0.02 -3.46 14.87
N PHE A 50 1.04 -2.71 15.18
CA PHE A 50 2.42 -3.06 14.87
C PHE A 50 3.27 -3.01 16.14
N ALA A 51 4.15 -3.99 16.32
CA ALA A 51 5.20 -4.00 17.32
C ALA A 51 6.47 -4.59 16.69
N VAL A 52 7.64 -4.29 17.26
CA VAL A 52 8.90 -4.90 16.78
C VAL A 52 8.82 -6.42 16.97
N SER A 53 9.13 -7.19 15.92
CA SER A 53 9.10 -8.65 16.00
C SER A 53 10.29 -9.19 16.79
N ALA A 54 10.08 -10.23 17.59
CA ALA A 54 11.17 -10.92 18.28
C ALA A 54 12.11 -11.66 17.32
N CYS A 55 11.67 -11.96 16.10
CA CYS A 55 12.45 -12.68 15.08
C CYS A 55 12.85 -11.81 13.88
N HIS A 56 12.76 -10.48 13.99
CA HIS A 56 13.22 -9.62 12.89
C HIS A 56 14.74 -9.69 12.74
N VAL A 57 15.21 -9.72 11.49
CA VAL A 57 16.65 -9.72 11.16
C VAL A 57 17.20 -8.31 11.33
N HIS A 58 18.29 -8.16 12.09
CA HIS A 58 18.95 -6.90 12.36
C HIS A 58 20.47 -7.07 12.52
N ASP A 59 21.19 -5.96 12.42
CA ASP A 59 22.63 -5.89 12.71
C ASP A 59 22.87 -5.39 14.15
N GLU A 60 24.12 -5.37 14.61
CA GLU A 60 24.46 -4.92 15.98
C GLU A 60 24.21 -3.41 16.22
N PHE A 61 24.00 -2.62 15.16
CA PHE A 61 23.92 -1.17 15.24
C PHE A 61 22.49 -0.63 15.09
N ARG A 62 21.60 -1.36 14.41
CA ARG A 62 20.27 -0.88 14.02
C ARG A 62 19.24 -1.99 14.10
N THR A 63 18.15 -1.71 14.79
CA THR A 63 16.95 -2.55 14.93
C THR A 63 15.78 -1.96 14.17
N ALA A 64 14.81 -2.79 13.79
CA ALA A 64 13.49 -2.28 13.41
C ALA A 64 12.86 -1.56 14.62
N ALA A 65 12.11 -0.49 14.35
CA ALA A 65 11.51 0.34 15.39
C ALA A 65 10.05 0.68 15.07
N VAL A 66 9.24 0.77 16.11
CA VAL A 66 7.87 1.32 16.06
C VAL A 66 7.82 2.41 17.11
N GLU A 67 7.82 3.66 16.66
CA GLU A 67 7.94 4.83 17.53
C GLU A 67 6.71 5.74 17.41
N GLY A 68 6.41 6.48 18.47
CA GLY A 68 5.32 7.45 18.49
C GLY A 68 4.96 7.88 19.92
N PRO A 69 4.02 8.84 20.07
CA PRO A 69 3.25 9.49 19.01
C PRO A 69 4.00 10.66 18.35
N PHE A 70 3.68 10.94 17.09
CA PHE A 70 4.11 12.15 16.37
C PHE A 70 2.89 13.03 16.10
N VAL A 71 3.01 14.34 16.34
CA VAL A 71 1.93 15.28 16.01
C VAL A 71 1.87 15.42 14.50
N THR A 72 0.71 15.13 13.93
CA THR A 72 0.44 15.27 12.50
C THR A 72 -0.98 15.81 12.34
N LEU A 73 -1.14 16.74 11.40
CA LEU A 73 -2.41 17.39 11.10
C LEU A 73 -3.01 16.76 9.83
N ASP A 74 -4.33 16.82 9.71
CA ASP A 74 -5.05 16.50 8.47
C ASP A 74 -4.73 15.12 7.85
N MET A 75 -4.61 14.08 8.69
CA MET A 75 -4.32 12.71 8.23
C MET A 75 -5.38 12.11 7.30
N GLU A 76 -6.62 12.58 7.37
CA GLU A 76 -7.71 12.11 6.51
C GLU A 76 -7.46 12.45 5.02
N ASP A 77 -6.74 13.54 4.75
CA ASP A 77 -6.44 14.01 3.38
C ASP A 77 -5.42 13.11 2.66
N CYS A 78 -4.70 12.27 3.41
CA CYS A 78 -3.77 11.30 2.82
C CYS A 78 -4.50 10.11 2.15
N GLY A 79 -5.79 9.93 2.43
CA GLY A 79 -6.62 8.89 1.82
C GLY A 79 -6.97 9.22 0.37
N TYR A 80 -6.54 8.39 -0.57
CA TYR A 80 -7.01 8.52 -1.95
C TYR A 80 -8.47 8.09 -2.06
N ASN A 81 -9.33 9.02 -2.43
CA ASN A 81 -10.69 8.75 -2.82
C ASN A 81 -10.75 8.71 -4.35
N ILE A 82 -11.28 7.62 -4.90
CA ILE A 82 -11.56 7.55 -6.34
C ILE A 82 -12.52 8.72 -6.63
N PRO A 83 -12.16 9.65 -7.52
CA PRO A 83 -13.08 10.70 -7.90
C PRO A 83 -14.34 10.03 -8.43
N GLN A 84 -15.49 10.31 -7.81
CA GLN A 84 -16.78 10.01 -8.41
C GLN A 84 -16.87 10.87 -9.67
N THR A 85 -16.36 10.34 -10.77
CA THR A 85 -16.56 10.95 -12.07
C THR A 85 -18.01 10.73 -12.43
N ASP A 86 -18.82 11.71 -12.01
CA ASP A 86 -20.08 12.05 -12.66
C ASP A 86 -19.89 12.30 -14.17
N GLU A 87 -18.68 12.22 -14.72
CA GLU A 87 -18.41 12.16 -16.16
C GLU A 87 -19.32 11.15 -16.87
N SER A 88 -19.61 9.99 -16.25
CA SER A 88 -20.56 9.01 -16.80
C SER A 88 -22.01 9.52 -16.78
N THR A 89 -22.43 10.17 -15.69
CA THR A 89 -23.79 10.71 -15.53
C THR A 89 -24.00 11.95 -16.38
N LEU A 90 -23.02 12.87 -16.44
CA LEU A 90 -23.00 14.05 -17.32
C LEU A 90 -23.03 13.65 -18.79
N MET A 91 -22.21 12.68 -19.22
CA MET A 91 -22.24 12.20 -20.61
C MET A 91 -23.61 11.58 -20.94
N THR A 92 -24.18 10.81 -20.02
CA THR A 92 -25.53 10.24 -20.19
C THR A 92 -26.58 11.35 -20.32
N ILE A 93 -26.56 12.37 -19.46
CA ILE A 93 -27.48 13.51 -19.53
C ILE A 93 -27.30 14.27 -20.85
N ALA A 94 -26.06 14.51 -21.29
CA ALA A 94 -25.77 15.19 -22.54
C ALA A 94 -26.35 14.45 -23.76
N TYR A 95 -26.18 13.12 -23.83
CA TYR A 95 -26.76 12.31 -24.90
C TYR A 95 -28.29 12.29 -24.88
N VAL A 96 -28.90 12.22 -23.70
CA VAL A 96 -30.36 12.26 -23.55
C VAL A 96 -30.92 13.61 -24.02
N MET A 97 -30.32 14.72 -23.61
CA MET A 97 -30.73 16.06 -24.04
C MET A 97 -30.59 16.25 -25.56
N ALA A 98 -29.47 15.78 -26.14
CA ALA A 98 -29.27 15.83 -27.59
C ALA A 98 -30.34 15.04 -28.36
N ALA A 99 -30.72 13.85 -27.87
CA ALA A 99 -31.76 13.03 -28.50
C ALA A 99 -33.15 13.69 -28.42
N ILE A 100 -33.50 14.30 -27.29
CA ILE A 100 -34.75 15.05 -27.14
C ILE A 100 -34.77 16.22 -28.13
N CYS A 101 -33.68 17.00 -28.21
CA CYS A 101 -33.60 18.11 -29.16
C CYS A 101 -33.76 17.66 -30.62
N ALA A 102 -33.24 16.49 -31.01
CA ALA A 102 -33.38 15.96 -32.36
C ALA A 102 -34.79 15.41 -32.68
N LEU A 103 -35.55 14.98 -31.66
CA LEU A 103 -36.91 14.44 -31.84
C LEU A 103 -37.99 15.53 -31.92
N PHE A 104 -37.72 16.71 -31.35
CA PHE A 104 -38.66 17.85 -31.32
C PHE A 104 -38.27 19.00 -32.27
N MET A 105 -37.29 18.76 -33.17
CA MET A 105 -36.99 19.58 -34.35
C MET A 105 -37.64 18.96 -35.59
#